data_AF-C5YZV9-F1
#
_entry.id   AF-C5YZV9-F1
#
_cell.length_a   1.000
_cell.length_b   1.000
_cell.length_c   1.000
_cell.angle_alpha   90.00
_cell.angle_beta   90.00
_cell.angle_gamma   90.00
#
_symmetry.space_group_name_H-M   'P 1'
#
loop_
_entity.id
_entity.type
_entity.pdbx_description
1 polymer ?
#
loop_
_entity_poly.entity_id
_entity_poly.type
_entity_poly.pdbx_seq_one_letter_code
_entity_poly.pdbx_strand_id
1 'polypeptide(L)'
;MQDSLSLMQFHDPYLYSGSAGSANLPLSHPFSPHHHQGFVDNCTGKDVAEFVDPATTTAAEVSSDEQELAVSKEVSEGGGGGAVVVEVEERNDATTARGGELEAHGVRMIALLMESAVAVSVGNLADANSMLLELAQMASPYASSCGERLVAYFTKALAARLMSSWVGICAPLAPPCAAVHAAFRAFYNVSPFARFAYLACNQAILEAFHGKRLVHIVDLDVVPGGALQWLSLLPALAARPGGPPVLRVTGFGMSRSALHDTGNQLAGLASKLNMPFEFYAIAKRPGDVVVGAAVADMPSRRPGEALAVHWLRHALYDAAGDDGATMQLVQWLEPKVLTLVEQERAGAAPGDVGGGGGDHGHFLDRFVSALHHYSALFDSLGASRPSELDASRHLVEQGVLGREIGNVLAVGGPSRSGRGKFGCWQEELARHGFLRAGGVGRAQLVAGACPAGLGYTVADDHHGTVRLGWKGTPLYAVSTWAWCPSPHGQAHR
;
A
#
# COMPACT_ATOMS: atom_id res chain seq x y z
N MET A 1 -24.61 30.93 -45.63
CA MET A 1 -25.09 29.59 -46.00
C MET A 1 -23.94 28.64 -45.67
N GLN A 2 -23.90 28.07 -44.46
CA GLN A 2 -24.64 26.84 -44.06
C GLN A 2 -24.21 25.67 -44.96
N ASP A 3 -23.78 24.50 -44.47
CA ASP A 3 -23.80 23.91 -43.13
C ASP A 3 -22.86 22.69 -43.10
N SER A 4 -22.59 22.21 -41.88
CA SER A 4 -22.21 20.83 -41.51
C SER A 4 -20.76 20.57 -41.09
N LEU A 5 -20.39 21.09 -39.92
CA LEU A 5 -19.51 20.40 -38.97
C LEU A 5 -20.06 20.55 -37.54
N SER A 6 -20.73 19.51 -37.06
CA SER A 6 -21.05 19.19 -35.66
C SER A 6 -21.08 17.66 -35.61
N LEU A 7 -20.55 16.91 -34.65
CA LEU A 7 -20.66 17.04 -33.20
C LEU A 7 -19.71 15.99 -32.58
N MET A 8 -18.73 16.37 -31.75
CA MET A 8 -18.16 15.53 -30.67
C MET A 8 -17.36 16.46 -29.75
N GLN A 9 -18.07 17.09 -28.81
CA GLN A 9 -17.46 17.76 -27.66
C GLN A 9 -17.59 16.81 -26.47
N PHE A 10 -16.44 16.39 -25.91
CA PHE A 10 -16.38 15.75 -24.61
C PHE A 10 -16.50 16.84 -23.53
N HIS A 11 -17.46 16.67 -22.62
CA HIS A 11 -17.61 17.49 -21.42
C HIS A 11 -16.50 17.18 -20.41
N ASP A 12 -15.85 18.23 -19.93
CA ASP A 12 -14.92 18.23 -18.80
C ASP A 12 -15.72 18.41 -17.47
N PRO A 13 -15.66 17.46 -16.51
CA PRO A 13 -16.49 17.52 -15.31
C PRO A 13 -15.92 18.32 -14.13
N TYR A 14 -14.91 19.19 -14.28
CA TYR A 14 -14.26 19.88 -13.14
C TYR A 14 -14.30 21.41 -13.10
N LEU A 15 -15.27 22.06 -13.72
CA LEU A 15 -15.44 23.51 -13.60
C LEU A 15 -16.66 23.90 -12.76
N TYR A 16 -16.49 23.94 -11.43
CA TYR A 16 -17.24 24.85 -10.56
C TYR A 16 -16.38 25.20 -9.34
N SER A 17 -15.50 26.19 -9.48
CA SER A 17 -14.92 26.95 -8.37
C SER A 17 -15.60 28.31 -8.32
N GLY A 18 -16.52 28.50 -7.35
CA GLY A 18 -17.09 29.80 -7.03
C GLY A 18 -16.10 30.64 -6.21
N SER A 19 -15.93 31.90 -6.61
CA SER A 19 -15.07 32.88 -5.93
C SER A 19 -15.67 33.34 -4.60
N ALA A 20 -14.86 33.52 -3.56
CA ALA A 20 -15.16 34.47 -2.48
C ALA A 20 -13.90 34.92 -1.74
N GLY A 21 -13.55 36.21 -1.94
CA GLY A 21 -13.29 37.20 -0.89
C GLY A 21 -12.31 36.89 0.24
N SER A 22 -11.15 37.57 0.17
CA SER A 22 -10.23 37.84 1.29
C SER A 22 -10.92 38.56 2.46
N ALA A 23 -10.76 38.03 3.68
CA ALA A 23 -10.73 38.83 4.91
C ALA A 23 -9.91 38.11 6.00
N ASN A 24 -8.84 38.78 6.46
CA ASN A 24 -8.07 38.43 7.66
C ASN A 24 -8.90 38.64 8.94
N LEU A 25 -8.67 37.80 9.98
CA LEU A 25 -8.55 38.11 11.44
C LEU A 25 -8.46 36.80 12.29
N PRO A 26 -8.03 36.82 13.57
CA PRO A 26 -6.97 35.95 14.10
C PRO A 26 -7.39 34.79 15.04
N LEU A 27 -6.37 33.97 15.38
CA LEU A 27 -6.32 32.82 16.29
C LEU A 27 -6.99 32.99 17.68
N SER A 28 -7.71 31.96 18.16
CA SER A 28 -7.49 31.27 19.46
C SER A 28 -8.63 30.31 19.87
N HIS A 29 -8.24 29.25 20.61
CA HIS A 29 -9.00 28.28 21.43
C HIS A 29 -9.24 26.83 20.90
N PRO A 30 -8.81 25.80 21.66
CA PRO A 30 -9.13 24.40 21.42
C PRO A 30 -10.49 24.01 22.03
N PHE A 31 -11.35 23.36 21.27
CA PHE A 31 -12.65 22.85 21.72
C PHE A 31 -12.50 21.47 22.39
N SER A 32 -13.05 21.31 23.59
CA SER A 32 -13.26 20.02 24.26
C SER A 32 -14.51 19.31 23.73
N PRO A 33 -14.59 17.97 23.78
CA PRO A 33 -15.70 17.20 23.20
C PRO A 33 -16.93 17.23 24.11
N HIS A 34 -18.10 17.46 23.50
CA HIS A 34 -19.39 17.38 24.20
C HIS A 34 -19.76 15.92 24.50
N HIS A 35 -20.04 15.66 25.79
CA HIS A 35 -20.84 14.53 26.26
C HIS A 35 -22.25 14.60 25.65
N HIS A 36 -22.72 13.52 25.02
CA HIS A 36 -24.13 13.35 24.70
C HIS A 36 -24.78 12.39 25.68
N GLN A 37 -25.58 12.95 26.56
CA GLN A 37 -26.57 12.27 27.39
C GLN A 37 -27.93 12.85 27.01
N GLY A 38 -28.84 11.99 26.51
CA GLY A 38 -30.28 12.25 26.41
C GLY A 38 -30.79 12.96 25.16
N PHE A 39 -31.41 12.19 24.24
CA PHE A 39 -32.75 12.53 23.76
C PHE A 39 -33.46 11.28 23.24
N VAL A 40 -34.47 10.84 23.98
CA VAL A 40 -35.52 9.90 23.56
C VAL A 40 -36.76 10.75 23.40
N ASP A 41 -37.22 10.96 22.17
CA ASP A 41 -38.61 10.73 21.74
C ASP A 41 -38.96 11.42 20.41
N ASN A 42 -39.65 10.63 19.58
CA ASN A 42 -40.54 11.00 18.47
C ASN A 42 -39.98 11.73 17.24
N CYS A 43 -39.70 10.93 16.20
CA CYS A 43 -40.36 11.11 14.90
C CYS A 43 -40.64 9.74 14.27
N THR A 44 -41.91 9.36 14.30
CA THR A 44 -42.54 8.28 13.52
C THR A 44 -42.55 8.62 12.03
N GLY A 45 -42.22 7.66 11.16
CA GLY A 45 -42.67 7.72 9.76
C GLY A 45 -41.70 7.15 8.73
N LYS A 46 -41.93 5.87 8.39
CA LYS A 46 -41.84 5.24 7.06
C LYS A 46 -40.63 5.57 6.17
N ASP A 47 -39.69 4.62 6.07
CA ASP A 47 -39.49 3.79 4.87
C ASP A 47 -38.30 2.85 5.13
N VAL A 48 -38.57 1.55 5.29
CA VAL A 48 -37.56 0.51 5.48
C VAL A 48 -37.46 -0.29 4.19
N ALA A 49 -36.32 -0.17 3.50
CA ALA A 49 -35.89 -1.17 2.54
C ALA A 49 -35.01 -2.18 3.30
N GLU A 50 -35.51 -3.41 3.43
CA GLU A 50 -34.80 -4.54 4.01
C GLU A 50 -33.56 -4.90 3.18
N PHE A 51 -32.41 -5.00 3.84
CA PHE A 51 -31.21 -5.63 3.30
C PHE A 51 -31.19 -7.08 3.80
N VAL A 52 -31.23 -8.04 2.88
CA VAL A 52 -31.17 -9.48 3.15
C VAL A 52 -29.71 -9.93 3.17
N ASP A 53 -29.31 -10.62 4.25
CA ASP A 53 -28.03 -11.31 4.42
C ASP A 53 -27.90 -12.51 3.44
N PRO A 54 -26.73 -12.73 2.80
CA PRO A 54 -26.49 -13.94 2.03
C PRO A 54 -25.63 -14.92 2.83
N ALA A 55 -26.26 -15.85 3.56
CA ALA A 55 -25.61 -17.10 3.96
C ALA A 55 -26.64 -18.16 4.35
N THR A 56 -27.19 -18.88 3.38
CA THR A 56 -27.51 -20.33 3.53
C THR A 56 -27.90 -20.88 2.16
N THR A 57 -27.18 -21.89 1.69
CA THR A 57 -27.67 -22.72 0.59
C THR A 57 -27.36 -24.17 0.94
N THR A 58 -28.40 -24.87 1.40
CA THR A 58 -28.48 -26.32 1.39
C THR A 58 -29.14 -26.78 0.10
N ALA A 59 -28.71 -27.97 -0.35
CA ALA A 59 -28.97 -28.61 -1.62
C ALA A 59 -30.46 -28.84 -1.98
N ALA A 60 -30.75 -28.80 -3.28
CA ALA A 60 -31.56 -29.79 -4.00
C ALA A 60 -31.39 -29.63 -5.52
N GLU A 61 -31.48 -30.77 -6.20
CA GLU A 61 -31.15 -31.13 -7.58
C GLU A 61 -32.02 -30.45 -8.65
N VAL A 62 -31.46 -30.16 -9.84
CA VAL A 62 -32.16 -30.33 -11.14
C VAL A 62 -31.16 -30.52 -12.30
N SER A 63 -31.32 -31.66 -12.98
CA SER A 63 -31.18 -31.98 -14.41
C SER A 63 -29.97 -31.50 -15.23
N SER A 64 -29.26 -32.51 -15.72
CA SER A 64 -28.39 -32.59 -16.90
C SER A 64 -29.03 -32.01 -18.18
N ASP A 65 -28.23 -31.27 -18.94
CA ASP A 65 -28.26 -31.25 -20.41
C ASP A 65 -26.83 -31.02 -20.91
N GLU A 66 -26.20 -32.10 -21.35
CA GLU A 66 -24.93 -32.11 -22.08
C GLU A 66 -25.22 -31.83 -23.56
N GLN A 67 -24.52 -30.86 -24.15
CA GLN A 67 -24.58 -30.61 -25.59
C GLN A 67 -23.35 -31.25 -26.24
N GLU A 68 -23.55 -32.47 -26.71
CA GLU A 68 -22.66 -33.27 -27.54
C GLU A 68 -22.48 -32.62 -28.93
N LEU A 69 -21.24 -32.40 -29.35
CA LEU A 69 -20.92 -32.03 -30.73
C LEU A 69 -21.01 -33.26 -31.63
N ALA A 70 -21.98 -33.23 -32.55
CA ALA A 70 -22.21 -34.27 -33.54
C ALA A 70 -21.03 -34.42 -34.51
N VAL A 71 -20.50 -35.64 -34.58
CA VAL A 71 -19.57 -36.12 -35.62
C VAL A 71 -20.39 -36.68 -36.77
N SER A 72 -20.36 -36.02 -37.93
CA SER A 72 -20.91 -36.56 -39.17
C SER A 72 -19.96 -37.59 -39.76
N LYS A 73 -20.42 -38.84 -39.82
CA LYS A 73 -19.73 -39.98 -40.43
C LYS A 73 -20.36 -40.23 -41.81
N GLU A 74 -19.69 -39.82 -42.88
CA GLU A 74 -20.02 -40.30 -44.22
C GLU A 74 -19.17 -41.52 -44.57
N VAL A 75 -19.86 -42.58 -44.99
CA VAL A 75 -19.28 -43.82 -45.51
C VAL A 75 -19.31 -43.73 -47.02
N SER A 76 -18.16 -43.95 -47.67
CA SER A 76 -18.09 -44.34 -49.07
C SER A 76 -16.98 -45.37 -49.24
N GLU A 77 -17.36 -46.57 -49.68
CA GLU A 77 -16.45 -47.62 -50.11
C GLU A 77 -15.94 -47.33 -51.53
N GLY A 78 -14.64 -47.49 -51.75
CA GLY A 78 -14.03 -47.51 -53.08
C GLY A 78 -12.51 -47.61 -52.98
N GLY A 79 -11.97 -48.79 -53.27
CA GLY A 79 -10.56 -49.15 -53.04
C GLY A 79 -9.54 -48.48 -53.96
N GLY A 80 -8.26 -48.65 -53.58
CA GLY A 80 -7.09 -48.34 -54.41
C GLY A 80 -5.95 -47.74 -53.59
N GLY A 81 -4.82 -48.45 -53.51
CA GLY A 81 -3.66 -48.07 -52.68
C GLY A 81 -2.99 -46.75 -53.08
N GLY A 82 -2.46 -46.05 -52.09
CA GLY A 82 -1.67 -44.83 -52.26
C GLY A 82 -1.10 -44.36 -50.92
N ALA A 83 0.15 -43.93 -50.92
CA ALA A 83 0.99 -43.68 -49.75
C ALA A 83 0.41 -42.70 -48.72
N VAL A 84 0.64 -42.98 -47.43
CA VAL A 84 0.44 -42.05 -46.32
C VAL A 84 1.53 -41.00 -46.37
N VAL A 85 1.19 -39.78 -46.79
CA VAL A 85 2.01 -38.58 -46.56
C VAL A 85 1.54 -37.98 -45.24
N VAL A 86 2.42 -37.96 -44.24
CA VAL A 86 2.20 -37.23 -42.99
C VAL A 86 2.51 -35.77 -43.29
N GLU A 87 1.49 -34.96 -43.52
CA GLU A 87 1.65 -33.50 -43.47
C GLU A 87 1.78 -33.08 -42.00
N VAL A 88 2.99 -32.68 -41.62
CA VAL A 88 3.27 -31.99 -40.36
C VAL A 88 2.75 -30.57 -40.53
N GLU A 89 1.72 -30.18 -39.78
CA GLU A 89 1.21 -28.81 -39.74
C GLU A 89 2.33 -27.81 -39.35
N GLU A 90 2.74 -26.95 -40.27
CA GLU A 90 3.59 -25.75 -40.07
C GLU A 90 2.85 -24.63 -39.29
N ARG A 91 2.16 -24.96 -38.18
CA ARG A 91 1.44 -23.95 -37.37
C ARG A 91 2.24 -23.43 -36.17
N ASN A 92 3.43 -23.98 -35.91
CA ASN A 92 4.24 -23.67 -34.74
C ASN A 92 5.33 -22.59 -34.96
N ASP A 93 5.79 -22.35 -36.19
CA ASP A 93 6.93 -21.44 -36.44
C ASP A 93 6.57 -19.96 -36.25
N ALA A 94 5.39 -19.52 -36.71
CA ALA A 94 4.97 -18.12 -36.57
C ALA A 94 4.70 -17.72 -35.10
N THR A 95 4.18 -18.64 -34.29
CA THR A 95 3.89 -18.42 -32.87
C THR A 95 5.19 -18.35 -32.06
N THR A 96 6.17 -19.19 -32.42
CA THR A 96 7.50 -19.21 -31.80
C THR A 96 8.32 -17.99 -32.19
N ALA A 97 8.29 -17.58 -33.47
CA ALA A 97 8.95 -16.36 -33.95
C ALA A 97 8.38 -15.09 -33.30
N ARG A 98 7.05 -14.98 -33.20
CA ARG A 98 6.37 -13.87 -32.52
C ARG A 98 6.67 -13.84 -31.01
N GLY A 99 6.81 -15.00 -30.37
CA GLY A 99 7.29 -15.10 -28.99
C GLY A 99 8.70 -14.55 -28.82
N GLY A 100 9.62 -14.94 -29.71
CA GLY A 100 11.01 -14.44 -29.71
C GLY A 100 11.14 -12.94 -29.96
N GLU A 101 10.31 -12.37 -30.83
CA GLU A 101 10.27 -10.92 -31.09
C GLU A 101 9.80 -10.11 -29.87
N LEU A 102 8.78 -10.62 -29.15
CA LEU A 102 8.25 -10.00 -27.92
C LEU A 102 9.27 -10.06 -26.77
N GLU A 103 9.95 -11.20 -26.60
CA GLU A 103 11.03 -11.34 -25.62
C GLU A 103 12.19 -10.39 -25.94
N ALA A 104 12.62 -10.33 -27.20
CA ALA A 104 13.67 -9.41 -27.63
C ALA A 104 13.25 -7.95 -27.42
N HIS A 105 11.98 -7.61 -27.64
CA HIS A 105 11.45 -6.26 -27.38
C HIS A 105 11.48 -5.91 -25.89
N GLY A 106 11.07 -6.83 -25.01
CA GLY A 106 11.16 -6.67 -23.56
C GLY A 106 12.60 -6.45 -23.08
N VAL A 107 13.55 -7.25 -23.58
CA VAL A 107 14.98 -7.11 -23.24
C VAL A 107 15.52 -5.75 -23.68
N ARG A 108 15.17 -5.28 -24.88
CA ARG A 108 15.56 -3.94 -25.36
C ARG A 108 15.04 -2.82 -24.46
N MET A 109 13.77 -2.88 -24.05
CA MET A 109 13.20 -1.88 -23.14
C MET A 109 13.93 -1.82 -21.79
N ILE A 110 14.23 -2.99 -21.20
CA ILE A 110 14.95 -3.04 -19.92
C ILE A 110 16.38 -2.52 -20.06
N ALA A 111 17.09 -2.89 -21.13
CA ALA A 111 18.45 -2.39 -21.41
C ALA A 111 18.46 -0.87 -21.53
N LEU A 112 17.56 -0.30 -22.36
CA LEU A 112 17.44 1.14 -22.57
C LEU A 112 17.04 1.88 -21.29
N LEU A 113 16.21 1.26 -20.44
CA LEU A 113 15.84 1.82 -19.13
C LEU A 113 17.03 1.84 -18.16
N MET A 114 17.85 0.79 -18.14
CA MET A 114 19.09 0.74 -17.35
C MET A 114 20.09 1.81 -17.83
N GLU A 115 20.29 1.92 -19.14
CA GLU A 115 21.16 2.94 -19.75
C GLU A 115 20.68 4.36 -19.43
N SER A 116 19.36 4.59 -19.48
CA SER A 116 18.74 5.86 -19.07
C SER A 116 19.04 6.19 -17.60
N ALA A 117 18.93 5.23 -16.70
CA ALA A 117 19.25 5.43 -15.29
C ALA A 117 20.74 5.74 -15.07
N VAL A 118 21.65 5.07 -15.80
CA VAL A 118 23.08 5.36 -15.76
C VAL A 118 23.36 6.77 -16.26
N ALA A 119 22.80 7.18 -17.41
CA ALA A 119 22.96 8.52 -17.95
C ALA A 119 22.47 9.60 -16.97
N VAL A 120 21.31 9.40 -16.33
CA VAL A 120 20.81 10.26 -15.25
C VAL A 120 21.79 10.34 -14.08
N SER A 121 22.35 9.20 -13.66
CA SER A 121 23.26 9.12 -12.50
C SER A 121 24.60 9.84 -12.70
N VAL A 122 25.06 9.96 -13.95
CA VAL A 122 26.31 10.68 -14.28
C VAL A 122 26.05 12.11 -14.76
N GLY A 123 24.80 12.59 -14.68
CA GLY A 123 24.42 13.95 -15.09
C GLY A 123 24.35 14.16 -16.60
N ASN A 124 24.38 13.09 -17.41
CA ASN A 124 24.21 13.20 -18.86
C ASN A 124 22.71 13.26 -19.22
N LEU A 125 22.11 14.42 -18.95
CA LEU A 125 20.67 14.61 -19.07
C LEU A 125 20.19 14.64 -20.54
N ALA A 126 21.05 14.96 -21.50
CA ALA A 126 20.70 14.98 -22.93
C ALA A 126 20.48 13.57 -23.48
N ASP A 127 21.41 12.66 -23.21
CA ASP A 127 21.30 11.26 -23.63
C ASP A 127 20.16 10.56 -22.88
N ALA A 128 20.05 10.80 -21.58
CA ALA A 128 18.91 10.33 -20.79
C ALA A 128 17.57 10.76 -21.39
N ASN A 129 17.43 12.04 -21.77
CA ASN A 129 16.20 12.54 -22.38
C ASN A 129 15.90 11.84 -23.72
N SER A 130 16.92 11.62 -24.56
CA SER A 130 16.75 10.93 -25.84
C SER A 130 16.26 9.48 -25.66
N MET A 131 16.89 8.73 -24.75
CA MET A 131 16.50 7.35 -24.44
C MET A 131 15.11 7.27 -23.79
N LEU A 132 14.75 8.22 -22.93
CA LEU A 132 13.42 8.26 -22.31
C LEU A 132 12.32 8.58 -23.32
N LEU A 133 12.59 9.41 -24.34
CA LEU A 133 11.65 9.66 -25.43
C LEU A 133 11.42 8.41 -26.27
N GLU A 134 12.47 7.62 -26.52
CA GLU A 134 12.35 6.32 -27.20
C GLU A 134 11.53 5.33 -26.35
N LEU A 135 11.84 5.20 -25.05
CA LEU A 135 11.06 4.35 -24.14
C LEU A 135 9.59 4.76 -24.05
N ALA A 136 9.28 6.06 -24.10
CA ALA A 136 7.91 6.57 -24.09
C ALA A 136 7.12 6.18 -25.35
N GLN A 137 7.79 5.85 -26.46
CA GLN A 137 7.17 5.33 -27.68
C GLN A 137 7.03 3.80 -27.64
N MET A 138 7.87 3.11 -26.87
CA MET A 138 7.90 1.65 -26.79
C MET A 138 6.98 1.07 -25.71
N ALA A 139 6.79 1.78 -24.59
CA ALA A 139 6.14 1.22 -23.40
C ALA A 139 4.78 1.87 -23.10
N SER A 140 3.76 1.04 -22.87
CA SER A 140 2.43 1.48 -22.48
C SER A 140 2.04 1.02 -21.05
N PRO A 141 1.43 1.90 -20.22
CA PRO A 141 0.87 1.50 -18.93
C PRO A 141 -0.40 0.63 -19.07
N TYR A 142 -0.89 0.43 -20.29
CA TYR A 142 -2.05 -0.40 -20.61
C TYR A 142 -1.68 -1.71 -21.30
N ALA A 143 -0.38 -1.98 -21.50
CA ALA A 143 0.11 -3.18 -22.16
C ALA A 143 -0.30 -4.47 -21.44
N SER A 144 -0.40 -5.57 -22.21
CA SER A 144 -0.61 -6.91 -21.67
C SER A 144 0.59 -7.37 -20.83
N SER A 145 1.81 -7.04 -21.28
CA SER A 145 3.06 -7.37 -20.60
C SER A 145 3.23 -6.57 -19.30
N CYS A 146 3.40 -7.28 -18.18
CA CYS A 146 3.72 -6.67 -16.88
C CYS A 146 5.04 -5.90 -16.93
N GLY A 147 6.04 -6.40 -17.66
CA GLY A 147 7.34 -5.76 -17.83
C GLY A 147 7.23 -4.45 -18.59
N GLU A 148 6.41 -4.40 -19.65
CA GLU A 148 6.18 -3.16 -20.40
C GLU A 148 5.48 -2.09 -19.56
N ARG A 149 4.43 -2.48 -18.80
CA ARG A 149 3.76 -1.55 -17.88
C ARG A 149 4.73 -1.00 -16.83
N LEU A 150 5.58 -1.86 -16.26
CA LEU A 150 6.63 -1.46 -15.32
C LEU A 150 7.56 -0.41 -15.96
N VAL A 151 8.07 -0.67 -17.17
CA VAL A 151 8.93 0.25 -17.91
C VAL A 151 8.23 1.60 -18.11
N ALA A 152 6.94 1.62 -18.49
CA ALA A 152 6.19 2.86 -18.67
C ALA A 152 6.19 3.74 -17.40
N TYR A 153 5.99 3.15 -16.21
CA TYR A 153 6.02 3.89 -14.95
C TYR A 153 7.42 4.34 -14.55
N PHE A 154 8.45 3.53 -14.79
CA PHE A 154 9.85 3.90 -14.55
C PHE A 154 10.29 5.03 -15.49
N THR A 155 9.96 4.96 -16.78
CA THR A 155 10.22 6.02 -17.76
C THR A 155 9.58 7.33 -17.34
N LYS A 156 8.31 7.30 -16.92
CA LYS A 156 7.60 8.48 -16.39
C LYS A 156 8.31 9.06 -15.16
N ALA A 157 8.76 8.22 -14.24
CA ALA A 157 9.45 8.65 -13.03
C ALA A 157 10.83 9.26 -13.33
N LEU A 158 11.61 8.67 -14.23
CA LEU A 158 12.90 9.20 -14.66
C LEU A 158 12.75 10.52 -15.41
N ALA A 159 11.75 10.64 -16.30
CA ALA A 159 11.44 11.90 -16.98
C ALA A 159 11.08 13.02 -15.98
N ALA A 160 10.29 12.70 -14.95
CA ALA A 160 9.97 13.64 -13.88
C ALA A 160 11.22 14.06 -13.07
N ARG A 161 12.11 13.11 -12.75
CA ARG A 161 13.40 13.41 -12.09
C ARG A 161 14.28 14.33 -12.95
N LEU A 162 14.35 14.05 -14.24
CA LEU A 162 15.14 14.80 -15.21
C LEU A 162 14.63 16.24 -15.32
N MET A 163 13.32 16.44 -15.42
CA MET A 163 12.70 17.76 -15.38
C MET A 163 13.00 18.50 -14.06
N SER A 164 12.90 17.84 -12.91
CA SER A 164 13.29 18.43 -11.62
C SER A 164 14.76 18.83 -11.58
N SER A 165 15.64 18.05 -12.23
CA SER A 165 17.09 18.33 -12.30
C SER A 165 17.40 19.55 -13.18
N TRP A 166 16.66 19.75 -14.27
CA TRP A 166 16.77 20.95 -15.11
C TRP A 166 16.23 22.21 -14.44
N VAL A 167 15.07 22.11 -13.78
CA VAL A 167 14.40 23.26 -13.18
C VAL A 167 14.99 23.62 -11.80
N GLY A 168 15.68 22.68 -11.15
CA GLY A 168 16.20 22.84 -9.79
C GLY A 168 15.12 22.77 -8.70
N ILE A 169 13.90 22.34 -9.03
CA ILE A 169 12.79 22.21 -8.09
C ILE A 169 12.50 20.72 -7.84
N CYS A 170 12.67 20.30 -6.58
CA CYS A 170 12.54 18.90 -6.18
C CYS A 170 11.34 18.62 -5.27
N ALA A 171 10.64 19.66 -4.81
CA ALA A 171 9.48 19.51 -3.95
C ALA A 171 8.28 18.90 -4.71
N PRO A 172 7.49 18.00 -4.09
CA PRO A 172 6.24 17.54 -4.66
C PRO A 172 5.28 18.70 -4.93
N LEU A 173 4.67 18.73 -6.12
CA LEU A 173 3.76 19.82 -6.53
C LEU A 173 2.39 19.79 -5.83
N ALA A 174 2.02 18.67 -5.20
CA ALA A 174 0.73 18.53 -4.53
C ALA A 174 0.80 17.62 -3.29
N PRO A 175 0.02 17.91 -2.24
CA PRO A 175 -0.12 17.03 -1.09
C PRO A 175 -0.80 15.70 -1.47
N PRO A 176 -0.73 14.67 -0.61
CA PRO A 176 -1.49 13.43 -0.80
C PRO A 176 -2.98 13.76 -0.95
N CYS A 177 -3.58 13.35 -2.06
CA CYS A 177 -4.99 13.62 -2.37
C CYS A 177 -5.85 12.37 -2.14
N ALA A 178 -7.18 12.54 -2.13
CA ALA A 178 -8.15 11.45 -1.99
C ALA A 178 -7.94 10.27 -2.95
N ALA A 179 -7.30 10.51 -4.10
CA ALA A 179 -6.94 9.46 -5.06
C ALA A 179 -5.99 8.40 -4.47
N VAL A 180 -5.13 8.76 -3.51
CA VAL A 180 -4.25 7.81 -2.84
C VAL A 180 -5.05 6.81 -2.01
N HIS A 181 -6.09 7.25 -1.29
CA HIS A 181 -6.91 6.35 -0.47
C HIS A 181 -7.73 5.41 -1.35
N ALA A 182 -8.30 5.93 -2.44
CA ALA A 182 -9.04 5.12 -3.40
C ALA A 182 -8.16 4.04 -4.04
N ALA A 183 -6.94 4.43 -4.46
CA ALA A 183 -5.98 3.51 -5.05
C ALA A 183 -5.46 2.47 -4.06
N PHE A 184 -5.17 2.87 -2.81
CA PHE A 184 -4.74 1.92 -1.79
C PHE A 184 -5.87 0.97 -1.36
N ARG A 185 -7.12 1.45 -1.29
CA ARG A 185 -8.28 0.57 -1.07
C ARG A 185 -8.45 -0.44 -2.19
N ALA A 186 -8.22 -0.03 -3.44
CA ALA A 186 -8.13 -0.97 -4.55
C ALA A 186 -6.97 -1.95 -4.33
N PHE A 187 -5.78 -1.48 -3.97
CA PHE A 187 -4.61 -2.35 -3.70
C PHE A 187 -4.92 -3.41 -2.64
N TYR A 188 -5.57 -3.02 -1.53
CA TYR A 188 -6.03 -3.92 -0.49
C TYR A 188 -7.00 -5.01 -0.99
N ASN A 189 -7.84 -4.69 -1.98
CA ASN A 189 -8.83 -5.61 -2.54
C ASN A 189 -8.25 -6.51 -3.64
N VAL A 190 -7.23 -6.05 -4.37
CA VAL A 190 -6.68 -6.77 -5.52
C VAL A 190 -5.41 -7.54 -5.20
N SER A 191 -4.65 -7.08 -4.21
CA SER A 191 -3.35 -7.63 -3.83
C SER A 191 -3.39 -8.09 -2.37
N PRO A 192 -2.84 -9.28 -2.08
CA PRO A 192 -2.86 -9.82 -0.73
C PRO A 192 -1.95 -9.08 0.26
N PHE A 193 -0.93 -8.35 -0.20
CA PHE A 193 0.14 -7.87 0.67
C PHE A 193 -0.34 -6.98 1.82
N ALA A 194 -1.19 -5.99 1.53
CA ALA A 194 -1.72 -5.09 2.58
C ALA A 194 -2.61 -5.85 3.57
N ARG A 195 -3.48 -6.74 3.07
CA ARG A 195 -4.38 -7.55 3.91
C ARG A 195 -3.62 -8.49 4.84
N PHE A 196 -2.56 -9.11 4.34
CA PHE A 196 -1.75 -10.04 5.11
C PHE A 196 -0.86 -9.35 6.11
N ALA A 197 -0.32 -8.18 5.74
CA ALA A 197 0.40 -7.33 6.68
C ALA A 197 -0.50 -6.91 7.85
N TYR A 198 -1.72 -6.45 7.56
CA TYR A 198 -2.71 -6.11 8.59
C TYR A 198 -3.12 -7.31 9.43
N LEU A 199 -3.32 -8.48 8.82
CA LEU A 199 -3.67 -9.70 9.57
C LEU A 199 -2.58 -10.08 10.58
N ALA A 200 -1.30 -10.07 10.17
CA ALA A 200 -0.17 -10.35 11.06
C ALA A 200 -0.05 -9.30 12.17
N CYS A 201 -0.19 -8.01 11.86
CA CYS A 201 -0.15 -6.93 12.85
C CYS A 201 -1.30 -7.05 13.86
N ASN A 202 -2.53 -7.27 13.36
CA ASN A 202 -3.72 -7.39 14.18
C ASN A 202 -3.62 -8.59 15.12
N GLN A 203 -3.06 -9.71 14.66
CA GLN A 203 -2.79 -10.86 15.52
C GLN A 203 -1.81 -10.52 16.66
N ALA A 204 -0.71 -9.82 16.38
CA ALA A 204 0.22 -9.37 17.40
C ALA A 204 -0.43 -8.39 18.41
N ILE A 205 -1.29 -7.49 17.93
CA ILE A 205 -2.02 -6.55 18.78
C ILE A 205 -3.04 -7.29 19.67
N LEU A 206 -3.77 -8.27 19.13
CA LEU A 206 -4.72 -9.08 19.89
C LEU A 206 -4.04 -9.85 21.02
N GLU A 207 -2.88 -10.45 20.74
CA GLU A 207 -2.04 -11.13 21.73
C GLU A 207 -1.59 -10.16 22.84
N ALA A 208 -1.10 -8.98 22.47
CA ALA A 208 -0.67 -7.97 23.42
C ALA A 208 -1.83 -7.41 24.27
N PHE A 209 -3.04 -7.34 23.70
CA PHE A 209 -4.23 -6.84 24.40
C PHE A 209 -4.96 -7.91 25.20
N HIS A 210 -4.52 -9.17 25.17
CA HIS A 210 -5.15 -10.26 25.91
C HIS A 210 -5.31 -9.92 27.41
N GLY A 211 -6.52 -10.13 27.94
CA GLY A 211 -6.88 -9.81 29.33
C GLY A 211 -6.96 -8.31 29.69
N LYS A 212 -6.65 -7.38 28.77
CA LYS A 212 -6.69 -5.93 29.03
C LYS A 212 -8.08 -5.36 28.77
N ARG A 213 -8.58 -4.54 29.71
CA ARG A 213 -9.88 -3.85 29.64
C ARG A 213 -9.82 -2.47 29.01
N LEU A 214 -8.71 -1.77 29.17
CA LEU A 214 -8.44 -0.46 28.58
C LEU A 214 -7.34 -0.63 27.54
N VAL A 215 -7.64 -0.34 26.28
CA VAL A 215 -6.68 -0.51 25.18
C VAL A 215 -6.63 0.74 24.31
N HIS A 216 -5.44 1.09 23.85
CA HIS A 216 -5.19 2.26 23.01
C HIS A 216 -4.33 1.89 21.81
N ILE A 217 -4.83 2.16 20.62
CA ILE A 217 -4.06 2.01 19.38
C ILE A 217 -3.61 3.39 18.92
N VAL A 218 -2.32 3.55 18.67
CA VAL A 218 -1.75 4.74 18.01
C VAL A 218 -1.27 4.30 16.63
N ASP A 219 -1.94 4.78 15.58
CA ASP A 219 -1.59 4.52 14.19
C ASP A 219 -0.83 5.73 13.63
N LEU A 220 0.44 5.52 13.29
CA LEU A 220 1.34 6.58 12.85
C LEU A 220 1.06 7.08 11.42
N ASP A 221 0.25 6.38 10.64
CA ASP A 221 -0.31 6.90 9.40
C ASP A 221 -1.54 6.10 8.94
N VAL A 222 -2.72 6.51 9.40
CA VAL A 222 -4.01 5.86 9.08
C VAL A 222 -4.35 5.96 7.58
N VAL A 223 -3.83 7.00 6.94
CA VAL A 223 -4.36 7.59 5.71
C VAL A 223 -4.29 6.67 4.47
N PRO A 224 -3.24 5.87 4.21
CA PRO A 224 -3.22 5.00 3.05
C PRO A 224 -4.35 3.97 3.11
N GLY A 225 -4.51 3.30 4.25
CA GLY A 225 -5.55 2.28 4.47
C GLY A 225 -6.91 2.81 4.90
N GLY A 226 -6.99 4.08 5.31
CA GLY A 226 -8.14 4.59 6.05
C GLY A 226 -8.51 3.68 7.22
N ALA A 227 -9.78 3.37 7.35
CA ALA A 227 -10.29 2.52 8.42
C ALA A 227 -10.01 1.00 8.25
N LEU A 228 -9.45 0.55 7.11
CA LEU A 228 -9.47 -0.88 6.70
C LEU A 228 -8.87 -1.84 7.74
N GLN A 229 -7.68 -1.54 8.26
CA GLN A 229 -7.04 -2.40 9.25
C GLN A 229 -7.88 -2.54 10.51
N TRP A 230 -8.32 -1.40 11.05
CA TRP A 230 -9.03 -1.35 12.32
C TRP A 230 -10.43 -1.94 12.20
N LEU A 231 -11.13 -1.72 11.08
CA LEU A 231 -12.42 -2.39 10.80
C LEU A 231 -12.30 -3.91 10.86
N SER A 232 -11.16 -4.50 10.47
CA SER A 232 -10.93 -5.94 10.58
C SER A 232 -10.54 -6.41 11.99
N LEU A 233 -10.01 -5.52 12.84
CA LEU A 233 -9.60 -5.81 14.21
C LEU A 233 -10.77 -5.71 15.22
N LEU A 234 -11.66 -4.73 15.04
CA LEU A 234 -12.75 -4.43 15.97
C LEU A 234 -13.63 -5.66 16.31
N PRO A 235 -14.08 -6.47 15.33
CA PRO A 235 -14.86 -7.67 15.62
C PRO A 235 -14.10 -8.69 16.50
N ALA A 236 -12.80 -8.87 16.24
CA ALA A 236 -11.97 -9.78 17.03
C ALA A 236 -11.77 -9.28 18.47
N LEU A 237 -11.65 -7.97 18.67
CA LEU A 237 -11.61 -7.38 20.02
C LEU A 237 -12.95 -7.52 20.76
N ALA A 238 -14.08 -7.38 20.05
CA ALA A 238 -15.40 -7.53 20.64
C ALA A 238 -15.71 -8.96 21.07
N ALA A 239 -15.25 -9.95 20.30
CA ALA A 239 -15.48 -11.37 20.54
C ALA A 239 -14.58 -11.99 21.63
N ARG A 240 -13.74 -11.20 22.30
CA ARG A 240 -12.81 -11.69 23.32
C ARG A 240 -13.56 -12.29 24.53
N PRO A 241 -12.98 -13.30 25.19
CA PRO A 241 -13.46 -13.74 26.50
C PRO A 241 -13.51 -12.56 27.50
N GLY A 242 -14.66 -12.38 28.15
CA GLY A 242 -14.94 -11.22 29.02
C GLY A 242 -15.54 -10.01 28.30
N GLY A 243 -15.80 -10.10 26.98
CA GLY A 243 -16.46 -9.06 26.18
C GLY A 243 -15.53 -7.94 25.69
N PRO A 244 -16.08 -6.94 24.99
CA PRO A 244 -15.31 -5.86 24.37
C PRO A 244 -14.54 -5.03 25.42
N PRO A 245 -13.31 -4.57 25.09
CA PRO A 245 -12.60 -3.58 25.90
C PRO A 245 -13.16 -2.17 25.67
N VAL A 246 -12.72 -1.21 26.48
CA VAL A 246 -12.79 0.22 26.11
C VAL A 246 -11.64 0.49 25.15
N LEU A 247 -11.98 0.86 23.91
CA LEU A 247 -11.03 1.07 22.83
C LEU A 247 -10.85 2.56 22.56
N ARG A 248 -9.60 3.03 22.66
CA ARG A 248 -9.18 4.33 22.16
C ARG A 248 -8.32 4.15 20.91
N VAL A 249 -8.51 4.97 19.89
CA VAL A 249 -7.67 5.00 18.68
C VAL A 249 -7.19 6.41 18.44
N THR A 250 -5.88 6.61 18.34
CA THR A 250 -5.27 7.85 17.87
C THR A 250 -4.72 7.64 16.47
N GLY A 251 -5.20 8.42 15.51
CA GLY A 251 -4.82 8.32 14.10
C GLY A 251 -4.05 9.54 13.61
N PHE A 252 -2.84 9.32 13.11
CA PHE A 252 -2.06 10.34 12.41
C PHE A 252 -2.39 10.35 10.91
N GLY A 253 -2.21 11.52 10.30
CA GLY A 253 -2.46 11.71 8.87
C GLY A 253 -2.37 13.15 8.42
N MET A 254 -2.22 13.38 7.12
CA MET A 254 -2.12 14.75 6.56
C MET A 254 -3.48 15.38 6.24
N SER A 255 -4.55 14.58 6.13
CA SER A 255 -5.88 15.06 5.76
C SER A 255 -6.87 14.96 6.92
N ARG A 256 -7.28 16.11 7.45
CA ARG A 256 -8.25 16.19 8.54
C ARG A 256 -9.60 15.58 8.16
N SER A 257 -10.07 15.79 6.93
CA SER A 257 -11.35 15.22 6.47
C SER A 257 -11.28 13.69 6.40
N ALA A 258 -10.18 13.13 5.88
CA ALA A 258 -10.01 11.68 5.81
C ALA A 258 -9.89 11.01 7.18
N LEU A 259 -9.23 11.68 8.14
CA LEU A 259 -9.18 11.22 9.52
C LEU A 259 -10.57 11.24 10.17
N HIS A 260 -11.35 12.29 9.92
CA HIS A 260 -12.73 12.39 10.39
C HIS A 260 -13.62 11.27 9.82
N ASP A 261 -13.53 11.01 8.52
CA ASP A 261 -14.27 9.93 7.86
C ASP A 261 -13.87 8.55 8.39
N THR A 262 -12.58 8.37 8.71
CA THR A 262 -12.09 7.15 9.36
C THR A 262 -12.65 7.00 10.77
N GLY A 263 -12.59 8.05 11.58
CA GLY A 263 -13.17 8.07 12.93
C GLY A 263 -14.66 7.71 12.94
N ASN A 264 -15.43 8.26 12.01
CA ASN A 264 -16.87 7.97 11.87
C ASN A 264 -17.14 6.51 11.48
N GLN A 265 -16.37 5.95 10.54
CA GLN A 265 -16.51 4.54 10.17
C GLN A 265 -16.21 3.61 11.35
N LEU A 266 -15.15 3.88 12.11
CA LEU A 266 -14.77 3.08 13.27
C LEU A 266 -15.80 3.22 14.41
N ALA A 267 -16.27 4.43 14.69
CA ALA A 267 -17.30 4.67 15.69
C ALA A 267 -18.62 3.96 15.33
N GLY A 268 -19.01 4.01 14.05
CA GLY A 268 -20.19 3.31 13.55
C GLY A 268 -20.11 1.79 13.74
N LEU A 269 -18.96 1.17 13.47
CA LEU A 269 -18.78 -0.27 13.71
C LEU A 269 -18.69 -0.59 15.21
N ALA A 270 -17.97 0.20 15.99
CA ALA A 270 -17.84 -0.01 17.44
C ALA A 270 -19.20 0.05 18.16
N SER A 271 -20.06 0.99 17.75
CA SER A 271 -21.44 1.09 18.25
C SER A 271 -22.24 -0.19 17.98
N LYS A 272 -22.19 -0.73 16.75
CA LYS A 272 -22.84 -2.00 16.40
C LYS A 272 -22.32 -3.19 17.20
N LEU A 273 -21.07 -3.14 17.64
CA LEU A 273 -20.42 -4.18 18.45
C LEU A 273 -20.58 -3.96 19.97
N ASN A 274 -21.33 -2.93 20.39
CA ASN A 274 -21.45 -2.51 21.80
C ASN A 274 -20.08 -2.29 22.48
N MET A 275 -19.11 -1.77 21.74
CA MET A 275 -17.75 -1.49 22.20
C MET A 275 -17.60 0.00 22.56
N PRO A 276 -17.28 0.36 23.81
CA PRO A 276 -16.97 1.74 24.17
C PRO A 276 -15.76 2.23 23.37
N PHE A 277 -15.92 3.34 22.65
CA PHE A 277 -14.97 3.76 21.63
C PHE A 277 -14.69 5.27 21.65
N GLU A 278 -13.42 5.63 21.48
CA GLU A 278 -12.95 7.00 21.31
C GLU A 278 -11.96 7.08 20.15
N PHE A 279 -12.13 8.08 19.27
CA PHE A 279 -11.17 8.37 18.19
C PHE A 279 -10.54 9.76 18.37
N TYR A 280 -9.23 9.84 18.25
CA TYR A 280 -8.46 11.07 18.35
C TYR A 280 -7.66 11.31 17.07
N ALA A 281 -8.01 12.36 16.32
CA ALA A 281 -7.39 12.67 15.04
C ALA A 281 -6.23 13.66 15.18
N ILE A 282 -5.05 13.31 14.66
CA ILE A 282 -3.88 14.19 14.61
C ILE A 282 -3.53 14.47 13.15
N ALA A 283 -3.94 15.64 12.65
CA ALA A 283 -3.72 16.06 11.27
C ALA A 283 -2.30 16.60 11.03
N LYS A 284 -1.28 15.83 11.44
CA LYS A 284 0.16 16.12 11.36
C LYS A 284 0.93 14.82 11.10
N ARG A 285 2.20 14.93 10.68
CA ARG A 285 3.12 13.78 10.70
C ARG A 285 3.61 13.53 12.13
N PRO A 286 3.90 12.27 12.51
CA PRO A 286 4.45 11.93 13.82
C PRO A 286 5.65 12.78 14.24
N GLY A 287 6.61 12.99 13.34
CA GLY A 287 7.82 13.77 13.62
C GLY A 287 7.60 15.27 13.76
N ASP A 288 6.45 15.81 13.33
CA ASP A 288 6.13 17.24 13.48
C ASP A 288 5.47 17.55 14.84
N VAL A 289 5.13 16.52 15.62
CA VAL A 289 4.42 16.66 16.91
C VAL A 289 5.40 16.80 18.08
N VAL A 290 6.65 16.39 17.90
CA VAL A 290 7.70 16.56 18.90
C VAL A 290 8.31 17.95 18.77
N VAL A 291 8.18 18.75 19.83
CA VAL A 291 8.71 20.12 19.90
C VAL A 291 9.63 20.21 21.11
N GLY A 292 10.95 20.23 20.86
CA GLY A 292 11.95 20.14 21.93
C GLY A 292 11.86 18.77 22.61
N ALA A 293 11.67 18.76 23.94
CA ALA A 293 11.47 17.53 24.72
C ALA A 293 10.00 17.18 24.96
N ALA A 294 9.05 17.97 24.43
CA ALA A 294 7.63 17.79 24.66
C ALA A 294 6.93 17.19 23.43
N VAL A 295 5.95 16.34 23.69
CA VAL A 295 5.02 15.83 22.68
C VAL A 295 3.74 16.66 22.77
N ALA A 296 3.47 17.48 21.76
CA ALA A 296 2.23 18.25 21.68
C ALA A 296 1.07 17.37 21.18
N ASP A 297 -0.17 17.87 21.26
CA ASP A 297 -1.37 17.26 20.65
C ASP A 297 -1.73 15.81 21.01
N MET A 298 -0.89 15.04 21.72
CA MET A 298 -1.23 13.68 22.12
C MET A 298 -2.19 13.69 23.32
N PRO A 299 -3.20 12.82 23.34
CA PRO A 299 -4.07 12.70 24.49
C PRO A 299 -3.30 12.09 25.68
N SER A 300 -3.67 12.45 26.90
CA SER A 300 -3.00 11.95 28.10
C SER A 300 -3.11 10.42 28.23
N ARG A 301 -2.07 9.81 28.80
CA ARG A 301 -2.02 8.37 29.07
C ARG A 301 -2.99 8.02 30.19
N ARG A 302 -3.78 6.96 30.03
CA ARG A 302 -4.67 6.47 31.09
C ARG A 302 -3.94 5.41 31.94
N PRO A 303 -4.01 5.49 33.28
CA PRO A 303 -3.44 4.44 34.13
C PRO A 303 -4.03 3.06 33.78
N GLY A 304 -3.17 2.04 33.63
CA GLY A 304 -3.58 0.67 33.31
C GLY A 304 -3.97 0.41 31.84
N GLU A 305 -3.91 1.42 30.98
CA GLU A 305 -4.15 1.29 29.54
C GLU A 305 -3.01 0.56 28.84
N ALA A 306 -3.34 -0.47 28.06
CA ALA A 306 -2.38 -1.15 27.21
C ALA A 306 -2.32 -0.46 25.85
N LEU A 307 -1.15 0.08 25.51
CA LEU A 307 -0.94 0.84 24.29
C LEU A 307 -0.26 -0.01 23.20
N ALA A 308 -0.79 0.01 22.00
CA ALA A 308 -0.18 -0.52 20.78
C ALA A 308 0.17 0.62 19.83
N VAL A 309 1.38 0.59 19.27
CA VAL A 309 1.76 1.47 18.14
C VAL A 309 1.73 0.65 16.86
N HIS A 310 1.16 1.19 15.80
CA HIS A 310 1.18 0.60 14.48
C HIS A 310 1.76 1.57 13.46
N TRP A 311 2.54 1.04 12.52
CA TRP A 311 2.98 1.80 11.36
C TRP A 311 3.14 0.94 10.11
N LEU A 312 2.39 1.28 9.07
CA LEU A 312 2.63 0.83 7.70
C LEU A 312 3.55 1.83 6.98
N ARG A 313 4.77 1.41 6.66
CA ARG A 313 5.70 2.19 5.84
C ARG A 313 5.42 2.00 4.36
N HIS A 314 5.49 3.09 3.61
CA HIS A 314 5.31 3.12 2.16
C HIS A 314 6.10 4.27 1.54
N ALA A 315 6.13 4.35 0.21
CA ALA A 315 6.73 5.48 -0.52
C ALA A 315 5.71 6.37 -1.23
N LEU A 316 4.43 6.36 -0.83
CA LEU A 316 3.38 7.19 -1.43
C LEU A 316 3.56 8.69 -1.15
N TYR A 317 4.09 9.01 0.02
CA TYR A 317 4.44 10.36 0.51
C TYR A 317 5.29 10.23 1.79
N ASP A 318 5.87 11.33 2.27
CA ASP A 318 6.58 11.36 3.55
C ASP A 318 5.59 11.37 4.72
N ALA A 319 5.29 10.19 5.27
CA ALA A 319 4.37 10.01 6.38
C ALA A 319 5.01 10.36 7.74
N ALA A 320 6.32 10.15 7.91
CA ALA A 320 6.99 10.31 9.20
C ALA A 320 7.37 11.76 9.52
N GLY A 321 7.83 12.52 8.52
CA GLY A 321 8.48 13.81 8.77
C GLY A 321 9.91 13.60 9.26
N ASP A 322 10.27 14.08 10.44
CA ASP A 322 11.59 13.80 11.01
C ASP A 322 11.62 12.41 11.67
N ASP A 323 12.52 11.52 11.21
CA ASP A 323 12.58 10.13 11.67
C ASP A 323 13.06 10.05 13.13
N GLY A 324 14.00 10.92 13.54
CA GLY A 324 14.49 11.00 14.92
C GLY A 324 13.40 11.47 15.89
N ALA A 325 12.67 12.52 15.52
CA ALA A 325 11.50 12.99 16.27
C ALA A 325 10.40 11.92 16.35
N THR A 326 10.14 11.21 15.24
CA THR A 326 9.18 10.09 15.23
C THR A 326 9.61 8.97 16.19
N MET A 327 10.91 8.64 16.24
CA MET A 327 11.44 7.68 17.21
C MET A 327 11.24 8.17 18.66
N GLN A 328 11.50 9.45 18.94
CA GLN A 328 11.28 10.04 20.26
C GLN A 328 9.80 9.95 20.68
N LEU A 329 8.86 10.19 19.76
CA LEU A 329 7.43 9.99 20.02
C LEU A 329 7.14 8.52 20.37
N VAL A 330 7.66 7.59 19.58
CA VAL A 330 7.45 6.16 19.80
C VAL A 330 8.01 5.69 21.14
N GLN A 331 9.17 6.20 21.56
CA GLN A 331 9.74 5.96 22.89
C GLN A 331 8.88 6.58 24.00
N TRP A 332 8.41 7.82 23.82
CA TRP A 332 7.55 8.51 24.77
C TRP A 332 6.22 7.78 25.02
N LEU A 333 5.69 7.10 24.00
CA LEU A 333 4.47 6.30 24.11
C LEU A 333 4.63 5.03 24.95
N GLU A 334 5.86 4.54 25.14
CA GLU A 334 6.21 3.32 25.88
C GLU A 334 5.25 2.13 25.54
N PRO A 335 5.14 1.75 24.25
CA PRO A 335 4.11 0.82 23.82
C PRO A 335 4.32 -0.59 24.38
N LYS A 336 3.22 -1.26 24.73
CA LYS A 336 3.22 -2.69 25.07
C LYS A 336 3.58 -3.53 23.85
N VAL A 337 3.14 -3.11 22.67
CA VAL A 337 3.49 -3.71 21.38
C VAL A 337 3.63 -2.63 20.32
N LEU A 338 4.64 -2.73 19.49
CA LEU A 338 4.78 -1.96 18.26
C LEU A 338 4.77 -2.93 17.08
N THR A 339 3.91 -2.66 16.10
CA THR A 339 3.86 -3.41 14.84
C THR A 339 4.31 -2.50 13.71
N LEU A 340 5.32 -2.92 12.98
CA LEU A 340 5.93 -2.16 11.89
C LEU A 340 5.91 -3.00 10.62
N VAL A 341 5.29 -2.48 9.58
CA VAL A 341 5.33 -3.06 8.24
C VAL A 341 6.30 -2.25 7.40
N GLU A 342 7.32 -2.89 6.85
CA GLU A 342 8.30 -2.28 5.94
C GLU A 342 8.25 -2.91 4.55
N GLN A 343 8.55 -2.12 3.52
CA GLN A 343 8.79 -2.61 2.17
C GLN A 343 10.22 -3.16 2.07
N GLU A 344 10.35 -4.46 1.82
CA GLU A 344 11.63 -5.13 1.60
C GLU A 344 12.17 -4.72 0.23
N ARG A 345 13.19 -3.86 0.22
CA ARG A 345 13.92 -3.45 -0.98
C ARG A 345 15.33 -4.03 -0.90
N ALA A 346 15.66 -4.93 -1.82
CA ALA A 346 16.97 -5.58 -1.86
C ALA A 346 18.06 -4.53 -2.11
N GLY A 347 18.97 -4.29 -1.15
CA GLY A 347 20.10 -3.37 -1.34
C GLY A 347 20.57 -2.57 -0.13
N ALA A 348 19.83 -2.54 0.98
CA ALA A 348 20.37 -2.00 2.22
C ALA A 348 21.32 -3.03 2.84
N ALA A 349 22.57 -3.07 2.37
CA ALA A 349 23.61 -3.83 3.05
C ALA A 349 23.73 -3.33 4.51
N PRO A 350 23.83 -4.22 5.50
CA PRO A 350 24.04 -3.82 6.88
C PRO A 350 25.43 -3.20 6.99
N GLY A 351 25.51 -1.87 7.14
CA GLY A 351 26.77 -1.17 7.38
C GLY A 351 27.10 0.02 6.49
N ASP A 352 26.24 0.44 5.54
CA ASP A 352 26.42 1.76 4.90
C ASP A 352 25.99 2.87 5.87
N VAL A 353 26.86 3.13 6.84
CA VAL A 353 26.80 4.26 7.74
C VAL A 353 26.90 5.52 6.87
N GLY A 354 25.80 6.27 6.79
CA GLY A 354 25.66 7.49 5.98
C GLY A 354 26.91 8.37 5.96
N GLY A 355 27.75 8.16 4.95
CA GLY A 355 29.03 8.82 4.78
C GLY A 355 29.18 9.40 3.38
N GLY A 356 28.72 10.64 3.20
CA GLY A 356 29.31 11.60 2.25
C GLY A 356 29.20 11.35 0.75
N GLY A 357 28.47 10.33 0.27
CA GLY A 357 28.17 10.16 -1.16
C GLY A 357 27.07 11.12 -1.60
N GLY A 358 27.29 11.92 -2.65
CA GLY A 358 26.21 12.73 -3.24
C GLY A 358 25.01 11.87 -3.68
N ASP A 359 23.84 12.49 -3.94
CA ASP A 359 22.58 11.81 -4.34
C ASP A 359 22.72 10.84 -5.54
N HIS A 360 23.81 10.96 -6.31
CA HIS A 360 24.09 10.22 -7.53
C HIS A 360 24.46 8.75 -7.27
N GLY A 361 25.28 8.46 -6.25
CA GLY A 361 25.64 7.08 -5.89
C GLY A 361 24.46 6.32 -5.29
N HIS A 362 23.71 7.00 -4.42
CA HIS A 362 22.51 6.44 -3.81
C HIS A 362 21.33 6.28 -4.79
N PHE A 363 21.33 6.96 -5.95
CA PHE A 363 20.23 6.88 -6.91
C PHE A 363 20.20 5.56 -7.67
N LEU A 364 21.34 5.07 -8.18
CA LEU A 364 21.38 3.81 -8.93
C LEU A 364 20.99 2.62 -8.03
N ASP A 365 21.44 2.60 -6.78
CA ASP A 365 21.03 1.57 -5.82
C ASP A 365 19.52 1.58 -5.62
N ARG A 366 18.93 2.77 -5.36
CA ARG A 366 17.47 2.92 -5.25
C ARG A 366 16.76 2.45 -6.52
N PHE A 367 17.31 2.77 -7.70
CA PHE A 367 16.75 2.38 -8.98
C PHE A 367 16.74 0.87 -9.17
N VAL A 368 17.86 0.19 -8.95
CA VAL A 368 17.99 -1.27 -9.09
C VAL A 368 17.11 -1.98 -8.05
N SER A 369 17.18 -1.58 -6.78
CA SER A 369 16.33 -2.13 -5.72
C SER A 369 14.84 -1.96 -6.03
N ALA A 370 14.43 -0.79 -6.53
CA ALA A 370 13.05 -0.52 -6.94
C ALA A 370 12.66 -1.39 -8.14
N LEU A 371 13.53 -1.54 -9.14
CA LEU A 371 13.24 -2.35 -10.32
C LEU A 371 12.95 -3.80 -9.92
N HIS A 372 13.76 -4.41 -9.06
CA HIS A 372 13.51 -5.76 -8.54
C HIS A 372 12.21 -5.85 -7.74
N HIS A 373 11.99 -4.92 -6.80
CA HIS A 373 10.82 -4.90 -5.93
C HIS A 373 9.51 -4.74 -6.74
N TYR A 374 9.45 -3.73 -7.61
CA TYR A 374 8.24 -3.45 -8.39
C TYR A 374 8.04 -4.46 -9.52
N SER A 375 9.10 -5.06 -10.10
CA SER A 375 8.93 -6.18 -11.05
C SER A 375 8.11 -7.32 -10.44
N ALA A 376 8.45 -7.73 -9.21
CA ALA A 376 7.72 -8.76 -8.50
C ALA A 376 6.28 -8.36 -8.15
N LEU A 377 6.02 -7.09 -7.80
CA LEU A 377 4.66 -6.59 -7.58
C LEU A 377 3.82 -6.58 -8.86
N PHE A 378 4.35 -6.09 -9.98
CA PHE A 378 3.67 -6.11 -11.28
C PHE A 378 3.39 -7.55 -11.76
N ASP A 379 4.35 -8.46 -11.59
CA ASP A 379 4.15 -9.89 -11.90
C ASP A 379 3.04 -10.51 -11.03
N SER A 380 3.03 -10.22 -9.72
CA SER A 380 1.97 -10.71 -8.82
C SER A 380 0.57 -10.18 -9.17
N LEU A 381 0.46 -8.92 -9.60
CA LEU A 381 -0.80 -8.34 -10.05
C LEU A 381 -1.25 -8.96 -11.37
N GLY A 382 -0.33 -9.14 -12.34
CA GLY A 382 -0.63 -9.79 -13.62
C GLY A 382 -1.09 -11.23 -13.46
N ALA A 383 -0.45 -11.99 -12.57
CA ALA A 383 -0.80 -13.39 -12.31
C ALA A 383 -2.15 -13.54 -11.59
N SER A 384 -2.48 -12.63 -10.66
CA SER A 384 -3.77 -12.66 -9.97
C SER A 384 -4.91 -12.11 -10.82
N ARG A 385 -4.60 -11.25 -11.81
CA ARG A 385 -5.58 -10.54 -12.64
C ARG A 385 -5.15 -10.46 -14.10
N PRO A 386 -5.33 -11.55 -14.86
CA PRO A 386 -4.91 -11.62 -16.26
C PRO A 386 -5.75 -10.73 -17.19
N SER A 387 -6.94 -10.27 -16.77
CA SER A 387 -7.81 -9.45 -17.62
C SER A 387 -7.24 -8.05 -17.83
N GLU A 388 -7.04 -7.67 -19.09
CA GLU A 388 -6.56 -6.35 -19.51
C GLU A 388 -7.56 -5.21 -19.21
N LEU A 389 -8.84 -5.55 -19.07
CA LEU A 389 -9.94 -4.62 -18.85
C LEU A 389 -10.19 -4.28 -17.37
N ASP A 390 -9.37 -4.80 -16.45
CA ASP A 390 -9.55 -4.51 -15.03
C ASP A 390 -9.08 -3.09 -14.67
N ALA A 391 -10.05 -2.16 -14.63
CA ALA A 391 -9.82 -0.78 -14.20
C ALA A 391 -9.20 -0.69 -12.80
N SER A 392 -9.46 -1.66 -11.91
CA SER A 392 -8.89 -1.66 -10.57
C SER A 392 -7.40 -2.05 -10.55
N ARG A 393 -6.93 -2.86 -11.51
CA ARG A 393 -5.49 -3.10 -11.71
C ARG A 393 -4.78 -1.81 -12.08
N HIS A 394 -5.28 -1.10 -13.10
CA HIS A 394 -4.69 0.16 -13.54
C HIS A 394 -4.68 1.22 -12.43
N LEU A 395 -5.78 1.32 -11.66
CA LEU A 395 -5.87 2.23 -10.52
C LEU A 395 -4.78 1.95 -9.46
N VAL A 396 -4.46 0.67 -9.22
CA VAL A 396 -3.39 0.26 -8.29
C VAL A 396 -2.01 0.52 -8.87
N GLU A 397 -1.77 0.11 -10.11
CA GLU A 397 -0.49 0.33 -10.79
C GLU A 397 -0.16 1.81 -10.89
N GLN A 398 -1.13 2.67 -11.21
CA GLN A 398 -0.91 4.11 -11.33
C GLN A 398 -0.92 4.82 -9.97
N GLY A 399 -1.92 4.53 -9.14
CA GLY A 399 -2.20 5.29 -7.91
C GLY A 399 -1.35 4.88 -6.72
N VAL A 400 -0.87 3.64 -6.70
CA VAL A 400 0.03 3.11 -5.67
C VAL A 400 1.43 2.92 -6.24
N LEU A 401 1.63 1.90 -7.09
CA LEU A 401 2.97 1.46 -7.48
C LEU A 401 3.75 2.55 -8.25
N GLY A 402 3.13 3.13 -9.27
CA GLY A 402 3.72 4.19 -10.10
C GLY A 402 3.99 5.48 -9.32
N ARG A 403 3.14 5.79 -8.33
CA ARG A 403 3.38 6.91 -7.42
C ARG A 403 4.58 6.65 -6.51
N GLU A 404 4.70 5.45 -5.95
CA GLU A 404 5.86 5.07 -5.16
C GLU A 404 7.15 5.05 -5.97
N ILE A 405 7.14 4.45 -7.18
CA ILE A 405 8.26 4.48 -8.13
C ILE A 405 8.68 5.94 -8.38
N GLY A 406 7.72 6.81 -8.67
CA GLY A 406 7.94 8.24 -8.86
C GLY A 406 8.64 8.92 -7.69
N ASN A 407 8.23 8.62 -6.45
CA ASN A 407 8.86 9.20 -5.26
C ASN A 407 10.23 8.60 -4.97
N VAL A 408 10.41 7.28 -5.10
CA VAL A 408 11.69 6.58 -4.86
C VAL A 408 12.77 7.10 -5.81
N LEU A 409 12.43 7.31 -7.09
CA LEU A 409 13.36 7.77 -8.12
C LEU A 409 13.51 9.30 -8.18
N ALA A 410 12.67 10.06 -7.49
CA ALA A 410 12.79 11.51 -7.44
C ALA A 410 14.12 11.97 -6.81
N VAL A 411 14.49 13.22 -7.09
CA VAL A 411 15.64 13.88 -6.43
C VAL A 411 15.36 13.96 -4.92
N GLY A 412 16.28 13.43 -4.11
CA GLY A 412 16.09 13.29 -2.66
C GLY A 412 14.99 12.29 -2.24
N GLY A 413 14.58 11.39 -3.14
CA GLY A 413 13.59 10.35 -2.87
C GLY A 413 14.04 9.32 -1.81
N PRO A 414 13.09 8.62 -1.14
CA PRO A 414 11.65 8.66 -1.36
C PRO A 414 10.92 9.82 -0.66
N SER A 415 11.54 10.45 0.34
CA SER A 415 10.89 11.49 1.15
C SER A 415 10.86 12.86 0.48
N ARG A 416 11.85 13.16 -0.38
CA ARG A 416 12.02 14.45 -1.07
C ARG A 416 12.08 15.64 -0.12
N SER A 417 12.50 15.39 1.13
CA SER A 417 12.49 16.39 2.21
C SER A 417 13.86 17.02 2.45
N GLY A 418 14.93 16.49 1.85
CA GLY A 418 16.31 16.95 2.08
C GLY A 418 16.85 16.62 3.47
N ARG A 419 16.12 15.83 4.26
CA ARG A 419 16.53 15.35 5.59
C ARG A 419 17.05 13.93 5.51
N GLY A 420 18.01 13.60 6.38
CA GLY A 420 18.43 12.21 6.58
C GLY A 420 17.25 11.37 7.05
N LYS A 421 17.04 10.22 6.40
CA LYS A 421 16.05 9.21 6.78
C LYS A 421 16.78 7.99 7.33
N PHE A 422 16.14 7.26 8.23
CA PHE A 422 16.69 5.98 8.66
C PHE A 422 16.65 4.99 7.51
N GLY A 423 17.78 4.29 7.30
CA GLY A 423 17.88 3.26 6.27
C GLY A 423 17.02 2.03 6.57
N CYS A 424 17.02 1.59 7.84
CA CYS A 424 16.23 0.45 8.32
C CYS A 424 15.63 0.75 9.69
N TRP A 425 14.31 0.86 9.80
CA TRP A 425 13.66 1.18 11.07
C TRP A 425 13.74 0.03 12.07
N GLN A 426 13.78 -1.21 11.58
CA GLN A 426 14.00 -2.37 12.44
C GLN A 426 15.34 -2.29 13.20
N GLU A 427 16.43 -1.88 12.55
CA GLU A 427 17.72 -1.72 13.24
C GLU A 427 17.67 -0.55 14.24
N GLU A 428 17.05 0.56 13.87
CA GLU A 428 16.95 1.73 14.74
C GLU A 428 16.09 1.47 15.99
N LEU A 429 14.99 0.71 15.84
CA LEU A 429 14.20 0.24 16.98
C LEU A 429 15.07 -0.57 17.95
N ALA A 430 15.87 -1.52 17.44
CA ALA A 430 16.78 -2.31 18.27
C ALA A 430 17.84 -1.44 18.97
N ARG A 431 18.44 -0.48 18.24
CA ARG A 431 19.42 0.48 18.80
C ARG A 431 18.79 1.35 19.90
N HIS A 432 17.50 1.63 19.82
CA HIS A 432 16.77 2.49 20.74
C HIS A 432 15.99 1.76 21.85
N GLY A 433 16.30 0.48 22.11
CA GLY A 433 15.82 -0.26 23.28
C GLY A 433 14.52 -1.06 23.06
N PHE A 434 14.06 -1.18 21.81
CA PHE A 434 12.98 -2.09 21.48
C PHE A 434 13.51 -3.50 21.27
N LEU A 435 12.83 -4.48 21.87
CA LEU A 435 13.15 -5.89 21.72
C LEU A 435 12.16 -6.53 20.75
N ARG A 436 12.65 -7.43 19.90
CA ARG A 436 11.79 -8.24 19.04
C ARG A 436 10.81 -9.06 19.87
N ALA A 437 9.54 -9.01 19.51
CA ALA A 437 8.46 -9.75 20.17
C ALA A 437 7.93 -10.83 19.21
N GLY A 438 8.39 -12.06 19.42
CA GLY A 438 7.88 -13.23 18.71
C GLY A 438 6.39 -13.46 18.95
N GLY A 439 5.79 -14.34 18.15
CA GLY A 439 4.44 -14.83 18.34
C GLY A 439 4.27 -16.16 17.61
N VAL A 440 3.50 -17.06 18.20
CA VAL A 440 3.27 -18.39 17.62
C VAL A 440 2.16 -18.30 16.58
N GLY A 441 2.33 -18.95 15.42
CA GLY A 441 1.23 -19.11 14.47
C GLY A 441 0.98 -17.92 13.53
N ARG A 442 1.71 -16.80 13.64
CA ARG A 442 1.47 -15.61 12.79
C ARG A 442 1.74 -15.88 11.32
N ALA A 443 2.87 -16.51 11.00
CA ALA A 443 3.19 -16.89 9.63
C ALA A 443 2.20 -17.92 9.08
N GLN A 444 1.77 -18.89 9.90
CA GLN A 444 0.79 -19.90 9.52
C GLN A 444 -0.59 -19.27 9.25
N LEU A 445 -1.01 -18.32 10.08
CA LEU A 445 -2.25 -17.56 9.90
C LEU A 445 -2.24 -16.81 8.56
N VAL A 446 -1.14 -16.14 8.25
CA VAL A 446 -0.99 -15.43 6.98
C VAL A 446 -0.94 -16.40 5.81
N ALA A 447 -0.14 -17.47 5.89
CA ALA A 447 -0.03 -18.47 4.84
C ALA A 447 -1.37 -19.15 4.55
N GLY A 448 -2.20 -19.41 5.56
CA GLY A 448 -3.55 -19.94 5.40
C GLY A 448 -4.54 -18.98 4.74
N ALA A 449 -4.28 -17.67 4.80
CA ALA A 449 -5.07 -16.65 4.12
C ALA A 449 -4.59 -16.37 2.68
N CYS A 450 -3.38 -16.80 2.32
CA CYS A 450 -2.80 -16.67 0.98
C CYS A 450 -3.56 -17.53 -0.04
N PRO A 451 -3.89 -16.98 -1.23
CA PRO A 451 -4.31 -17.81 -2.36
C PRO A 451 -3.23 -18.86 -2.67
N ALA A 452 -3.59 -20.13 -2.53
CA ALA A 452 -2.68 -21.25 -2.80
C ALA A 452 -2.33 -21.31 -4.29
N GLY A 453 -1.09 -21.72 -4.60
CA GLY A 453 -0.66 -22.01 -5.97
C GLY A 453 -0.39 -20.80 -6.87
N LEU A 454 -0.61 -19.56 -6.41
CA LEU A 454 -0.36 -18.37 -7.23
C LEU A 454 1.08 -17.84 -7.19
N GLY A 455 1.93 -18.32 -6.27
CA GLY A 455 3.32 -17.86 -6.15
C GLY A 455 3.58 -16.87 -5.02
N TYR A 456 2.57 -16.51 -4.21
CA TYR A 456 2.77 -15.81 -2.95
C TYR A 456 3.56 -16.69 -1.97
N THR A 457 4.49 -16.08 -1.26
CA THR A 457 5.36 -16.75 -0.29
C THR A 457 5.26 -16.06 1.07
N VAL A 458 5.31 -16.86 2.13
CA VAL A 458 5.33 -16.37 3.51
C VAL A 458 6.51 -17.05 4.19
N ALA A 459 7.41 -16.24 4.75
CA ALA A 459 8.55 -16.72 5.52
C ALA A 459 8.48 -16.17 6.94
N ASP A 460 8.86 -16.99 7.91
CA ASP A 460 8.99 -16.62 9.31
C ASP A 460 10.48 -16.61 9.65
N ASP A 461 10.98 -15.54 10.27
CA ASP A 461 12.35 -15.54 10.78
C ASP A 461 12.46 -16.17 12.17
N HIS A 462 11.34 -16.60 12.76
CA HIS A 462 11.22 -17.12 14.12
C HIS A 462 11.68 -16.16 15.23
N HIS A 463 11.99 -14.92 14.86
CA HIS A 463 12.44 -13.83 15.72
C HIS A 463 11.46 -12.66 15.69
N GLY A 464 10.20 -12.90 15.29
CA GLY A 464 9.13 -11.90 15.33
C GLY A 464 8.95 -11.09 14.06
N THR A 465 9.50 -11.54 12.93
CA THR A 465 9.25 -10.98 11.60
C THR A 465 8.62 -12.00 10.67
N VAL A 466 7.47 -11.64 10.10
CA VAL A 466 6.84 -12.39 9.01
C VAL A 466 7.11 -11.64 7.71
N ARG A 467 7.74 -12.30 6.74
CA ARG A 467 7.98 -11.74 5.40
C ARG A 467 6.98 -12.27 4.39
N LEU A 468 6.42 -11.37 3.62
CA LEU A 468 5.53 -11.64 2.49
C LEU A 468 6.32 -11.41 1.22
N GLY A 469 6.21 -12.35 0.29
CA GLY A 469 6.96 -12.29 -0.95
C GLY A 469 6.20 -12.87 -2.14
N TRP A 470 6.85 -12.80 -3.29
CA TRP A 470 6.36 -13.32 -4.57
C TRP A 470 7.46 -14.13 -5.25
N LYS A 471 7.20 -15.41 -5.53
CA LYS A 471 8.13 -16.35 -6.17
C LYS A 471 9.54 -16.33 -5.52
N GLY A 472 9.59 -16.21 -4.20
CA GLY A 472 10.84 -16.16 -3.41
C GLY A 472 11.42 -14.75 -3.21
N THR A 473 10.94 -13.72 -3.92
CA THR A 473 11.33 -12.33 -3.70
C THR A 473 10.58 -11.74 -2.50
N PRO A 474 11.24 -11.36 -1.40
CA PRO A 474 10.58 -10.68 -0.28
C PRO A 474 10.14 -9.27 -0.70
N LEU A 475 8.93 -8.89 -0.30
CA LEU A 475 8.31 -7.61 -0.67
C LEU A 475 7.87 -6.79 0.54
N TYR A 476 7.34 -7.44 1.57
CA TYR A 476 6.96 -6.77 2.82
C TYR A 476 7.44 -7.56 4.01
N ALA A 477 7.92 -6.86 5.04
CA ALA A 477 8.27 -7.43 6.34
C ALA A 477 7.36 -6.86 7.41
N VAL A 478 6.71 -7.74 8.17
CA VAL A 478 5.91 -7.39 9.33
C VAL A 478 6.69 -7.75 10.58
N SER A 479 7.18 -6.74 11.27
CA SER A 479 7.95 -6.89 12.51
C SER A 479 7.13 -6.50 13.73
N THR A 480 7.31 -7.24 14.81
CA THR A 480 6.68 -6.95 16.10
C THR A 480 7.74 -6.70 17.17
N TRP A 481 7.49 -5.68 17.99
CA TRP A 481 8.44 -5.16 18.97
C TRP A 481 7.76 -4.89 20.31
N ALA A 482 8.52 -5.00 21.39
CA ALA A 482 8.12 -4.59 22.73
C ALA A 482 9.09 -3.54 23.26
N TRP A 483 8.56 -2.51 23.93
CA TRP A 483 9.39 -1.55 24.65
C TRP A 483 9.93 -2.18 25.93
N CYS A 484 11.27 -2.19 26.10
CA CYS A 484 11.92 -2.57 27.34
C CYS A 484 12.58 -1.33 27.95
N PRO A 485 12.04 -0.75 29.03
CA PRO A 485 12.75 0.30 29.74
C PRO A 485 14.04 -0.28 30.30
N SER A 486 15.19 0.19 29.84
CA SER A 486 16.48 -0.22 30.41
C SER A 486 16.46 -0.03 31.93
N PRO A 487 16.88 -1.02 32.74
CA PRO A 487 16.82 -0.96 34.19
C PRO A 487 17.65 0.18 34.82
N HIS A 488 18.53 0.83 34.04
CA HIS A 488 19.35 1.96 34.51
C HIS A 488 18.68 3.34 34.38
N GLY A 489 17.46 3.44 33.84
CA GLY A 489 16.76 4.72 33.66
C GLY A 489 15.85 5.15 34.82
N GLN A 490 15.57 4.29 35.80
CA GLN A 490 14.66 4.59 36.91
C GLN A 490 15.31 5.40 38.06
N ALA A 491 16.60 5.73 38.00
CA ALA A 491 17.26 6.51 39.05
C ALA A 491 17.03 8.03 38.95
N HIS A 492 16.43 8.53 37.87
CA HIS A 492 16.13 9.95 37.70
C HIS A 492 14.79 10.18 37.01
N ARG A 493 13.68 9.90 37.71
CA ARG A 493 12.39 10.57 37.48
C ARG A 493 11.73 10.88 38.81
#